data_AF-A0A963DK45-F1
#
_entry.id   AF-A0A963DK45-F1
#
_cell.length_a   1.000
_cell.length_b   1.000
_cell.length_c   1.000
_cell.angle_alpha   90.00
_cell.angle_beta   90.00
_cell.angle_gamma   90.00
#
_symmetry.space_group_name_H-M   'P 1'
#
loop_
_entity.id
_entity.type
_entity.pdbx_description
1 polymer ?
#
loop_
_entity_poly.entity_id
_entity_poly.type
_entity_poly.pdbx_seq_one_letter_code
_entity_poly.pdbx_strand_id
1 'polypeptide(L)'
;YDEVAVFQGASYFRAVGQNQNYGISVRGLAIDTGLPKLEEFPFFREFWLEKPGKDATELTVYALLDSQSVTGAYRFVIKPGVNTQIEVRANLFVREEVQKFGIAPLTSMFFHGALNERFFDDFRPQVHDSDGLLMVNGNGEWIWRPLNNPTRLRISAFQDQNPRGFGLLQRDRDFDDYQDLEAHYHIRPSVWVEPQGEWGKGSVQLIEIPSDAERYDNIAAFWVPEKPVQPGQQLEYNYRLYFFLEIPSLSPGGRTLDSRVGAGGAGDLDSSRRRFVIDFGGERLAQLADDAPVEAVVTGSSGQIENVVTHKNLHTDGWRVSFELLPQGEKPADLRCFLKLGNDVLTETWSYQWTVAK
;
A
#
# COMPACT_ATOMS: atom_id res chain seq x y z
N TYR A 1 -19.30 24.12 1.38
CA TYR A 1 -19.45 22.73 1.85
C TYR A 1 -18.56 21.92 0.95
N ASP A 2 -17.63 21.19 1.52
CA ASP A 2 -16.71 20.34 0.77
C ASP A 2 -17.21 18.90 0.85
N GLU A 3 -16.92 18.10 -0.18
CA GLU A 3 -17.21 16.67 -0.14
C GLU A 3 -16.29 15.98 0.87
N VAL A 4 -16.83 15.05 1.66
CA VAL A 4 -16.05 14.29 2.67
C VAL A 4 -15.97 12.81 2.34
N ALA A 5 -16.99 12.28 1.65
CA ALA A 5 -17.05 10.91 1.19
C ALA A 5 -18.00 10.79 -0.01
N VAL A 6 -17.65 9.93 -0.97
CA VAL A 6 -18.45 9.62 -2.16
C VAL A 6 -18.59 8.10 -2.25
N PHE A 7 -19.83 7.62 -2.37
CA PHE A 7 -20.16 6.21 -2.61
C PHE A 7 -20.70 6.10 -4.04
N GLN A 8 -19.94 5.53 -4.97
CA GLN A 8 -20.30 5.51 -6.38
C GLN A 8 -19.61 4.39 -7.14
N GLY A 9 -20.39 3.67 -7.95
CA GLY A 9 -19.90 2.59 -8.82
C GLY A 9 -19.66 1.30 -8.04
N ALA A 10 -20.34 0.22 -8.43
CA ALA A 10 -20.30 -1.05 -7.71
C ALA A 10 -20.38 -0.86 -6.18
N SER A 11 -19.41 -1.37 -5.42
CA SER A 11 -19.30 -1.16 -3.96
C SER A 11 -18.16 -0.22 -3.59
N TYR A 12 -17.74 0.65 -4.52
CA TYR A 12 -16.65 1.58 -4.31
C TYR A 12 -17.10 2.80 -3.51
N PHE A 13 -16.17 3.32 -2.71
CA PHE A 13 -16.29 4.61 -2.07
C PHE A 13 -14.91 5.25 -1.89
N ARG A 14 -14.90 6.58 -1.80
CA ARG A 14 -13.73 7.41 -1.54
C ARG A 14 -14.04 8.33 -0.38
N ALA A 15 -13.02 8.76 0.34
CA ALA A 15 -13.14 9.81 1.34
C ALA A 15 -11.90 10.69 1.34
N VAL A 16 -12.06 11.91 1.83
CA VAL A 16 -10.99 12.92 1.93
C VAL A 16 -11.06 13.59 3.28
N GLY A 17 -9.89 13.88 3.84
CA GLY A 17 -9.73 14.80 4.96
C GLY A 17 -9.58 16.25 4.47
N GLN A 18 -9.30 17.14 5.40
CA GLN A 18 -9.09 18.55 5.11
C GLN A 18 -7.93 18.76 4.12
N ASN A 19 -8.14 19.59 3.10
CA ASN A 19 -7.16 19.96 2.07
C ASN A 19 -6.63 18.77 1.24
N GLN A 20 -7.40 17.68 1.14
CA GLN A 20 -7.07 16.53 0.32
C GLN A 20 -7.90 16.52 -0.97
N ASN A 21 -7.32 16.00 -2.04
CA ASN A 21 -8.04 15.70 -3.28
C ASN A 21 -8.33 14.20 -3.38
N TYR A 22 -9.38 13.83 -4.12
CA TYR A 22 -9.67 12.42 -4.36
C TYR A 22 -8.55 11.73 -5.15
N GLY A 23 -8.27 10.48 -4.77
CA GLY A 23 -7.36 9.59 -5.49
C GLY A 23 -7.82 8.14 -5.32
N ILE A 24 -7.09 7.40 -4.49
CA ILE A 24 -7.40 6.04 -4.05
C ILE A 24 -8.87 5.82 -3.66
N SER A 25 -9.37 4.64 -4.00
CA SER A 25 -10.71 4.15 -3.64
C SER A 25 -10.63 2.95 -2.70
N VAL A 26 -11.72 2.73 -1.96
CA VAL A 26 -11.98 1.53 -1.17
C VAL A 26 -13.21 0.84 -1.75
N ARG A 27 -13.34 -0.48 -1.59
CA ARG A 27 -14.58 -1.21 -1.92
C ARG A 27 -15.14 -1.93 -0.70
N GLY A 28 -16.44 -2.25 -0.72
CA GLY A 28 -17.05 -3.09 0.31
C GLY A 28 -16.42 -4.50 0.34
N LEU A 29 -16.27 -5.13 -0.83
CA LEU A 29 -15.77 -6.49 -0.97
C LEU A 29 -15.13 -6.68 -2.35
N ALA A 30 -14.08 -7.50 -2.42
CA ALA A 30 -13.47 -7.97 -3.66
C ALA A 30 -13.67 -9.48 -3.81
N ILE A 31 -14.08 -9.96 -4.99
CA ILE A 31 -14.35 -11.38 -5.24
C ILE A 31 -13.61 -11.83 -6.50
N ASP A 32 -12.75 -12.84 -6.35
CA ASP A 32 -12.00 -13.46 -7.46
C ASP A 32 -11.06 -12.50 -8.22
N THR A 33 -10.74 -11.34 -7.65
CA THR A 33 -9.82 -10.35 -8.20
C THR A 33 -8.43 -10.93 -8.49
N GLY A 34 -7.94 -10.73 -9.71
CA GLY A 34 -6.62 -11.20 -10.17
C GLY A 34 -6.53 -12.70 -10.45
N LEU A 35 -7.64 -13.43 -10.50
CA LEU A 35 -7.65 -14.81 -10.96
C LEU A 35 -7.75 -14.90 -12.50
N PRO A 36 -7.39 -16.04 -13.12
CA PRO A 36 -7.62 -16.28 -14.56
C PRO A 36 -9.11 -16.57 -14.87
N LYS A 37 -10.03 -15.92 -14.16
CA LYS A 37 -11.48 -15.92 -14.36
C LYS A 37 -11.99 -14.50 -14.19
N LEU A 38 -13.24 -14.24 -14.59
CA LEU A 38 -13.85 -12.93 -14.39
C LEU A 38 -13.97 -12.61 -12.89
N GLU A 39 -13.50 -11.42 -12.52
CA GLU A 39 -13.77 -10.81 -11.21
C GLU A 39 -15.27 -10.53 -11.08
N GLU A 40 -15.82 -10.85 -9.92
CA GLU A 40 -17.18 -10.44 -9.57
C GLU A 40 -17.13 -9.11 -8.82
N PHE A 41 -17.96 -8.16 -9.22
CA PHE A 41 -18.02 -6.82 -8.62
C PHE A 41 -19.33 -6.65 -7.84
N PRO A 42 -19.33 -6.90 -6.51
CA PRO A 42 -20.46 -6.56 -5.66
C PRO A 42 -20.78 -5.08 -5.69
N PHE A 43 -22.05 -4.74 -5.50
CA PHE A 43 -22.50 -3.35 -5.48
C PHE A 43 -23.36 -2.99 -4.27
N PHE A 44 -23.29 -1.74 -3.85
CA PHE A 44 -24.20 -1.22 -2.84
C PHE A 44 -25.54 -0.86 -3.49
N ARG A 45 -26.57 -1.65 -3.19
CA ARG A 45 -27.90 -1.53 -3.80
C ARG A 45 -28.77 -0.46 -3.12
N GLU A 46 -28.66 -0.35 -1.80
CA GLU A 46 -29.47 0.53 -0.97
C GLU A 46 -28.63 1.15 0.14
N PHE A 47 -28.97 2.39 0.50
CA PHE A 47 -28.33 3.14 1.58
C PHE A 47 -29.37 3.69 2.54
N TRP A 48 -29.05 3.68 3.83
CA TRP A 48 -29.81 4.37 4.88
C TRP A 48 -28.91 5.32 5.63
N LEU A 49 -29.23 6.61 5.57
CA LEU A 49 -28.47 7.64 6.25
C LEU A 49 -29.19 7.99 7.55
N GLU A 50 -28.50 7.83 8.67
CA GLU A 50 -29.01 8.29 9.96
C GLU A 50 -28.91 9.81 10.00
N LYS A 51 -30.03 10.51 10.23
CA LYS A 51 -30.02 11.97 10.32
C LYS A 51 -29.18 12.39 11.52
N PRO A 52 -28.05 13.10 11.32
CA PRO A 52 -27.21 13.52 12.43
C PRO A 52 -27.93 14.53 13.33
N GLY A 53 -27.58 14.52 14.61
CA GLY A 53 -27.94 15.60 15.53
C GLY A 53 -27.31 16.93 15.11
N LYS A 54 -27.82 18.05 15.63
CA LYS A 54 -27.35 19.39 15.25
C LYS A 54 -25.85 19.61 15.48
N ASP A 55 -25.31 18.99 16.52
CA ASP A 55 -23.90 19.14 16.95
C ASP A 55 -23.09 17.86 16.68
N ALA A 56 -23.59 16.94 15.84
CA ALA A 56 -22.90 15.70 15.53
C ALA A 56 -21.64 15.97 14.70
N THR A 57 -20.55 15.33 15.09
CA THR A 57 -19.25 15.38 14.39
C THR A 57 -19.01 14.15 13.52
N GLU A 58 -20.01 13.28 13.39
CA GLU A 58 -19.94 12.03 12.62
C GLU A 58 -21.27 11.75 11.92
N LEU A 59 -21.21 11.00 10.83
CA LEU A 59 -22.36 10.53 10.07
C LEU A 59 -22.38 9.00 10.04
N THR A 60 -23.51 8.40 10.42
CA THR A 60 -23.73 6.96 10.24
C THR A 60 -24.46 6.70 8.93
N VAL A 61 -23.87 5.83 8.10
CA VAL A 61 -24.44 5.36 6.84
C VAL A 61 -24.50 3.84 6.88
N TYR A 62 -25.67 3.26 6.62
CA TYR A 62 -25.83 1.83 6.40
C TYR A 62 -25.91 1.56 4.89
N ALA A 63 -25.36 0.43 4.44
CA ALA A 63 -25.47 0.02 3.05
C ALA A 63 -25.75 -1.48 2.92
N LEU A 64 -26.60 -1.83 1.97
CA LEU A 64 -26.84 -3.22 1.56
C LEU A 64 -25.99 -3.54 0.33
N LEU A 65 -25.05 -4.45 0.49
CA LEU A 65 -24.24 -5.00 -0.59
C LEU A 65 -24.93 -6.23 -1.20
N ASP A 66 -24.96 -6.29 -2.53
CA ASP A 66 -25.58 -7.39 -3.28
C ASP A 66 -24.65 -7.80 -4.44
N SER A 67 -24.59 -9.10 -4.70
CA SER A 67 -23.85 -9.70 -5.81
C SER A 67 -24.38 -11.10 -6.10
N GLN A 68 -23.85 -11.78 -7.12
CA GLN A 68 -24.25 -13.15 -7.42
C GLN A 68 -23.89 -14.07 -6.24
N SER A 69 -22.64 -13.99 -5.78
CA SER A 69 -22.09 -14.94 -4.82
C SER A 69 -22.19 -14.49 -3.36
N VAL A 70 -22.43 -13.20 -3.08
CA VAL A 70 -22.40 -12.65 -1.71
C VAL A 70 -23.43 -11.54 -1.54
N THR A 71 -23.99 -11.43 -0.34
CA THR A 71 -24.68 -10.22 0.12
C THR A 71 -24.12 -9.78 1.45
N GLY A 72 -24.25 -8.51 1.80
CA GLY A 72 -23.75 -8.03 3.08
C GLY A 72 -24.47 -6.80 3.60
N ALA A 73 -24.50 -6.65 4.91
CA ALA A 73 -24.95 -5.45 5.60
C ALA A 73 -23.74 -4.70 6.13
N TYR A 74 -23.65 -3.42 5.78
CA TYR A 74 -22.55 -2.54 6.19
C TYR A 74 -23.07 -1.43 7.08
N ARG A 75 -22.28 -1.09 8.10
CA ARG A 75 -22.41 0.15 8.86
C ARG A 75 -21.10 0.92 8.76
N PHE A 76 -21.18 2.14 8.24
CA PHE A 76 -20.10 3.11 8.17
C PHE A 76 -20.33 4.23 9.18
N VAL A 77 -19.36 4.51 10.04
CA VAL A 77 -19.33 5.74 10.86
C VAL A 77 -18.23 6.64 10.31
N ILE A 78 -18.63 7.69 9.61
CA ILE A 78 -17.73 8.62 8.94
C ILE A 78 -17.47 9.78 9.88
N LYS A 79 -16.19 10.01 10.21
CA LYS A 79 -15.70 11.08 11.08
C LYS A 79 -14.77 11.99 10.26
N PRO A 80 -15.30 13.05 9.62
CA PRO A 80 -14.48 14.01 8.89
C PRO A 80 -13.54 14.79 9.83
N GLY A 81 -12.38 15.18 9.32
CA GLY A 81 -11.40 15.97 10.06
C GLY A 81 -10.19 16.30 9.20
N VAL A 82 -9.07 16.65 9.85
CA VAL A 82 -7.76 16.76 9.16
C VAL A 82 -7.45 15.44 8.43
N ASN A 83 -7.67 14.34 9.14
CA ASN A 83 -7.78 13.01 8.56
C ASN A 83 -9.26 12.58 8.67
N THR A 84 -9.78 11.94 7.63
CA THR A 84 -11.12 11.34 7.71
C THR A 84 -10.98 9.90 8.18
N GLN A 85 -11.66 9.56 9.27
CA GLN A 85 -11.73 8.19 9.77
C GLN A 85 -13.09 7.59 9.39
N ILE A 86 -13.12 6.34 8.93
CA ILE A 86 -14.35 5.58 8.73
C ILE A 86 -14.28 4.27 9.51
N GLU A 87 -15.16 4.08 10.48
CA GLU A 87 -15.37 2.76 11.09
C GLU A 87 -16.31 1.94 10.22
N VAL A 88 -15.88 0.74 9.84
CA VAL A 88 -16.67 -0.19 9.02
C VAL A 88 -16.99 -1.43 9.83
N ARG A 89 -18.28 -1.79 9.88
CA ARG A 89 -18.73 -3.12 10.27
C ARG A 89 -19.40 -3.77 9.08
N ALA A 90 -18.94 -4.96 8.70
CA ALA A 90 -19.45 -5.72 7.57
C ALA A 90 -19.90 -7.10 8.02
N ASN A 91 -21.19 -7.39 7.87
CA ASN A 91 -21.75 -8.72 8.04
C ASN A 91 -22.05 -9.31 6.66
N LEU A 92 -21.33 -10.35 6.27
CA LEU A 92 -21.34 -10.93 4.93
C LEU A 92 -21.97 -12.32 4.95
N PHE A 93 -22.78 -12.60 3.95
CA PHE A 93 -23.54 -13.83 3.79
C PHE A 93 -23.22 -14.43 2.42
N VAL A 94 -22.56 -15.57 2.43
CA VAL A 94 -22.09 -16.24 1.22
C VAL A 94 -23.24 -17.03 0.60
N ARG A 95 -23.53 -16.79 -0.68
CA ARG A 95 -24.56 -17.48 -1.46
C ARG A 95 -23.97 -18.63 -2.27
N GLU A 96 -22.83 -18.41 -2.89
CA GLU A 96 -22.13 -19.35 -3.77
C GLU A 96 -20.65 -19.47 -3.38
N GLU A 97 -20.00 -20.55 -3.82
CA GLU A 97 -18.57 -20.73 -3.62
C GLU A 97 -17.77 -19.71 -4.45
N VAL A 98 -16.74 -19.12 -3.84
CA VAL A 98 -15.79 -18.21 -4.50
C VAL A 98 -14.36 -18.63 -4.19
N GLN A 99 -13.43 -18.37 -5.12
CA GLN A 99 -12.05 -18.82 -4.98
C GLN A 99 -11.19 -17.84 -4.19
N LYS A 100 -11.49 -16.55 -4.27
CA LYS A 100 -10.78 -15.50 -3.53
C LYS A 100 -11.79 -14.51 -2.93
N PHE A 101 -11.66 -14.30 -1.62
CA PHE A 101 -12.53 -13.41 -0.85
C PHE A 101 -11.68 -12.28 -0.24
N GLY A 102 -11.74 -11.09 -0.84
CA GLY A 102 -10.91 -9.94 -0.48
C GLY A 102 -11.64 -8.97 0.48
N ILE A 103 -11.12 -8.86 1.70
CA ILE A 103 -11.63 -8.02 2.78
C ILE A 103 -10.91 -6.67 2.82
N ALA A 104 -11.68 -5.60 3.08
CA ALA A 104 -11.22 -4.22 3.12
C ALA A 104 -10.36 -3.83 1.90
N PRO A 105 -10.87 -4.04 0.67
CA PRO A 105 -10.10 -3.80 -0.54
C PRO A 105 -9.85 -2.32 -0.82
N LEU A 106 -8.60 -2.04 -1.12
CA LEU A 106 -8.07 -0.77 -1.60
C LEU A 106 -7.81 -0.88 -3.10
N THR A 107 -8.07 0.18 -3.84
CA THR A 107 -7.82 0.28 -5.28
C THR A 107 -7.20 1.63 -5.57
N SER A 108 -6.01 1.63 -6.17
CA SER A 108 -5.23 2.83 -6.45
C SER A 108 -4.61 2.75 -7.85
N MET A 109 -3.82 3.76 -8.20
CA MET A 109 -3.13 3.87 -9.46
C MET A 109 -1.64 4.19 -9.22
N PHE A 110 -0.77 3.51 -9.94
CA PHE A 110 0.66 3.81 -10.04
C PHE A 110 1.09 3.68 -11.51
N PHE A 111 1.49 4.79 -12.12
CA PHE A 111 1.91 4.82 -13.53
C PHE A 111 3.44 4.76 -13.65
N HIS A 112 4.15 5.74 -13.09
CA HIS A 112 5.61 5.74 -12.96
C HIS A 112 6.05 6.56 -11.73
N GLY A 113 7.29 6.35 -11.28
CA GLY A 113 7.86 7.00 -10.10
C GLY A 113 9.35 6.69 -9.93
N ALA A 114 9.97 7.13 -8.83
CA ALA A 114 11.44 7.14 -8.67
C ALA A 114 12.14 5.77 -8.85
N LEU A 115 11.46 4.66 -8.55
CA LEU A 115 11.96 3.29 -8.76
C LEU A 115 11.79 2.77 -10.19
N ASN A 116 10.86 3.33 -10.94
CA ASN A 116 10.38 2.80 -12.21
C ASN A 116 10.61 3.84 -13.31
N GLU A 117 11.78 3.72 -13.92
CA GLU A 117 12.20 4.38 -15.16
C GLU A 117 12.63 5.86 -15.05
N ARG A 118 13.85 6.15 -15.52
CA ARG A 118 14.39 7.51 -15.62
C ARG A 118 14.05 8.19 -16.95
N PHE A 119 13.49 7.44 -17.89
CA PHE A 119 13.21 7.88 -19.25
C PHE A 119 11.78 7.51 -19.60
N PHE A 120 10.85 8.28 -19.04
CA PHE A 120 9.44 8.25 -19.37
C PHE A 120 9.14 9.52 -20.18
N ASP A 121 8.41 9.40 -21.29
CA ASP A 121 8.05 10.55 -22.15
C ASP A 121 6.86 11.32 -21.56
N ASP A 122 7.04 11.80 -20.34
CA ASP A 122 6.11 12.65 -19.59
C ASP A 122 6.95 13.74 -18.91
N PHE A 123 6.41 14.96 -18.85
CA PHE A 123 7.11 16.08 -18.21
C PHE A 123 7.10 15.96 -16.67
N ARG A 124 6.17 15.17 -16.13
CA ARG A 124 5.99 14.94 -14.70
C ARG A 124 7.03 13.92 -14.23
N PRO A 125 7.73 14.16 -13.10
CA PRO A 125 8.68 13.17 -12.60
C PRO A 125 8.00 11.88 -12.10
N GLN A 126 6.82 12.01 -11.50
CA GLN A 126 6.04 10.90 -10.95
C GLN A 126 4.54 11.08 -11.21
N VAL A 127 3.83 9.96 -11.39
CA VAL A 127 2.38 9.93 -11.62
C VAL A 127 1.79 8.71 -10.90
N HIS A 128 1.18 8.95 -9.74
CA HIS A 128 0.55 7.92 -8.91
C HIS A 128 -0.37 8.50 -7.83
N ASP A 129 -1.31 7.69 -7.36
CA ASP A 129 -2.19 7.96 -6.21
C ASP A 129 -1.69 7.25 -4.94
N SER A 130 -0.68 6.39 -5.08
CA SER A 130 0.02 5.69 -4.00
C SER A 130 1.37 5.22 -4.51
N ASP A 131 2.41 5.27 -3.68
CA ASP A 131 3.78 4.82 -4.02
C ASP A 131 4.19 3.52 -3.31
N GLY A 132 3.42 3.05 -2.33
CA GLY A 132 3.73 1.81 -1.65
C GLY A 132 2.60 1.21 -0.84
N LEU A 133 2.71 -0.09 -0.62
CA LEU A 133 1.94 -0.84 0.36
C LEU A 133 2.72 -0.88 1.68
N LEU A 134 2.14 -0.33 2.74
CA LEU A 134 2.62 -0.49 4.12
C LEU A 134 1.82 -1.59 4.81
N MET A 135 2.49 -2.43 5.62
CA MET A 135 1.86 -3.49 6.39
C MET A 135 2.47 -3.59 7.79
N VAL A 136 1.65 -4.01 8.75
CA VAL A 136 2.11 -4.52 10.04
C VAL A 136 1.54 -5.91 10.23
N ASN A 137 2.42 -6.91 10.20
CA ASN A 137 2.00 -8.28 10.37
C ASN A 137 1.63 -8.59 11.83
N GLY A 138 1.02 -9.75 12.10
CA GLY A 138 0.61 -10.16 13.45
C GLY A 138 1.76 -10.18 14.46
N ASN A 139 2.98 -10.48 14.00
CA ASN A 139 4.20 -10.50 14.79
C ASN A 139 4.76 -9.09 15.09
N GLY A 140 4.23 -8.05 14.46
CA GLY A 140 4.64 -6.66 14.65
C GLY A 140 5.76 -6.18 13.71
N GLU A 141 6.12 -6.95 12.69
CA GLU A 141 7.04 -6.49 11.65
C GLU A 141 6.32 -5.47 10.75
N TRP A 142 6.94 -4.31 10.58
CA TRP A 142 6.55 -3.31 9.59
C TRP A 142 7.20 -3.61 8.26
N ILE A 143 6.42 -3.65 7.18
CA ILE A 143 6.91 -3.94 5.83
C ILE A 143 6.46 -2.84 4.90
N TRP A 144 7.40 -2.24 4.17
CA TRP A 144 7.15 -1.30 3.09
C TRP A 144 7.44 -1.95 1.74
N ARG A 145 6.42 -2.09 0.91
CA ARG A 145 6.50 -2.62 -0.46
C ARG A 145 6.21 -1.49 -1.44
N PRO A 146 7.24 -0.81 -1.99
CA PRO A 146 7.03 0.17 -3.05
C PRO A 146 6.23 -0.43 -4.21
N LEU A 147 5.37 0.34 -4.86
CA LEU A 147 4.55 -0.11 -5.98
C LEU A 147 5.33 -0.08 -7.31
N ASN A 148 4.88 -0.93 -8.24
CA ASN A 148 5.36 -0.93 -9.62
C ASN A 148 4.21 -0.93 -10.62
N ASN A 149 4.50 -0.47 -11.84
CA ASN A 149 3.70 -0.71 -13.03
C ASN A 149 4.39 -1.80 -13.87
N PRO A 150 4.15 -3.10 -13.59
CA PRO A 150 4.88 -4.19 -14.23
C PRO A 150 4.42 -4.39 -15.68
N THR A 151 5.24 -5.03 -16.51
CA THR A 151 4.85 -5.41 -17.89
C THR A 151 3.94 -6.64 -17.95
N ARG A 152 3.73 -7.32 -16.82
CA ARG A 152 2.83 -8.48 -16.67
C ARG A 152 2.11 -8.42 -15.33
N LEU A 153 0.90 -8.96 -15.25
CA LEU A 153 0.15 -9.09 -14.00
C LEU A 153 1.01 -9.72 -12.92
N ARG A 154 1.11 -9.04 -11.78
CA ARG A 154 1.88 -9.49 -10.63
C ARG A 154 0.98 -9.54 -9.40
N ILE A 155 1.08 -10.65 -8.67
CA ILE A 155 0.34 -10.87 -7.44
C ILE A 155 1.34 -11.26 -6.36
N SER A 156 1.49 -10.40 -5.35
CA SER A 156 2.31 -10.66 -4.17
C SER A 156 1.40 -11.03 -3.01
N ALA A 157 1.71 -12.12 -2.29
CA ALA A 157 0.93 -12.57 -1.13
C ALA A 157 1.81 -12.61 0.12
N PHE A 158 1.51 -11.75 1.08
CA PHE A 158 2.21 -11.66 2.36
C PHE A 158 1.44 -12.48 3.40
N GLN A 159 1.86 -13.73 3.60
CA GLN A 159 1.23 -14.66 4.54
C GLN A 159 1.33 -14.13 5.98
N ASP A 160 0.23 -14.19 6.71
CA ASP A 160 0.14 -13.65 8.07
C ASP A 160 -0.96 -14.32 8.90
N GLN A 161 -0.95 -14.06 10.21
CA GLN A 161 -2.02 -14.39 11.13
C GLN A 161 -2.34 -13.17 11.99
N ASN A 162 -3.59 -12.70 11.93
CA ASN A 162 -4.06 -11.51 12.63
C ASN A 162 -3.25 -10.24 12.27
N PRO A 163 -3.34 -9.74 11.02
CA PRO A 163 -2.66 -8.51 10.61
C PRO A 163 -3.07 -7.34 11.50
N ARG A 164 -2.11 -6.52 11.93
CA ARG A 164 -2.38 -5.32 12.75
C ARG A 164 -2.78 -4.13 11.88
N GLY A 165 -2.42 -4.14 10.60
CA GLY A 165 -2.93 -3.21 9.62
C GLY A 165 -2.19 -3.29 8.29
N PHE A 166 -2.79 -2.71 7.26
CA PHE A 166 -2.18 -2.58 5.94
C PHE A 166 -2.80 -1.38 5.21
N GLY A 167 -2.08 -0.80 4.26
CA GLY A 167 -2.57 0.37 3.55
C GLY A 167 -1.76 0.69 2.30
N LEU A 168 -2.42 1.30 1.32
CA LEU A 168 -1.75 1.93 0.19
C LEU A 168 -1.51 3.39 0.58
N LEU A 169 -0.24 3.74 0.66
CA LEU A 169 0.20 5.06 1.09
C LEU A 169 0.81 5.80 -0.09
N GLN A 170 0.83 7.12 0.07
CA GLN A 170 1.66 8.00 -0.70
C GLN A 170 2.56 8.76 0.27
N ARG A 171 3.87 8.48 0.20
CA ARG A 171 4.93 9.12 0.98
C ARG A 171 5.49 10.35 0.27
N ASP A 172 5.47 10.36 -1.06
CA ASP A 172 5.86 11.51 -1.86
C ASP A 172 4.76 12.58 -1.84
N ARG A 173 5.13 13.77 -1.36
CA ARG A 173 4.20 14.87 -1.04
C ARG A 173 4.72 16.22 -1.48
N ASP A 174 5.94 16.30 -2.01
CA ASP A 174 6.44 17.53 -2.58
C ASP A 174 5.72 17.78 -3.91
N PHE A 175 5.34 19.02 -4.18
CA PHE A 175 4.83 19.38 -5.51
C PHE A 175 5.87 19.05 -6.59
N ASP A 176 7.16 19.19 -6.25
CA ASP A 176 8.24 19.00 -7.21
C ASP A 176 8.36 17.56 -7.73
N ASP A 177 7.82 16.58 -7.01
CA ASP A 177 7.75 15.18 -7.45
C ASP A 177 6.73 14.96 -8.57
N TYR A 178 5.75 15.87 -8.73
CA TYR A 178 4.61 15.66 -9.63
C TYR A 178 4.49 16.73 -10.71
N GLN A 179 4.79 18.00 -10.42
CA GLN A 179 4.68 19.14 -11.35
C GLN A 179 3.32 19.29 -12.05
N ASP A 180 2.25 18.71 -11.48
CA ASP A 180 0.91 18.67 -12.08
C ASP A 180 -0.05 19.60 -11.32
N LEU A 181 -0.45 20.69 -11.97
CA LEU A 181 -1.34 21.73 -11.43
C LEU A 181 -2.83 21.40 -11.56
N GLU A 182 -3.19 20.29 -12.20
CA GLU A 182 -4.59 19.88 -12.37
C GLU A 182 -4.90 18.67 -11.48
N ALA A 183 -4.07 17.64 -11.55
CA ALA A 183 -4.29 16.37 -10.88
C ALA A 183 -3.93 16.40 -9.39
N HIS A 184 -3.02 17.29 -8.99
CA HIS A 184 -2.58 17.52 -7.60
C HIS A 184 -2.29 16.23 -6.81
N TYR A 185 -1.52 15.31 -7.40
CA TYR A 185 -1.23 14.00 -6.80
C TYR A 185 -0.66 14.09 -5.38
N HIS A 186 0.27 15.01 -5.12
CA HIS A 186 0.89 15.26 -3.79
C HIS A 186 -0.10 15.41 -2.62
N ILE A 187 -1.36 15.82 -2.86
CA ILE A 187 -2.41 15.95 -1.82
C ILE A 187 -3.51 14.87 -1.90
N ARG A 188 -3.30 13.76 -2.61
CA ARG A 188 -4.22 12.60 -2.62
C ARG A 188 -4.01 11.71 -1.40
N PRO A 189 -5.05 11.24 -0.71
CA PRO A 189 -4.88 10.55 0.57
C PRO A 189 -4.13 9.23 0.45
N SER A 190 -3.31 8.94 1.46
CA SER A 190 -3.04 7.56 1.87
C SER A 190 -4.28 6.94 2.50
N VAL A 191 -4.46 5.62 2.37
CA VAL A 191 -5.48 4.87 3.11
C VAL A 191 -4.86 3.76 3.95
N TRP A 192 -5.16 3.77 5.25
CA TRP A 192 -4.75 2.73 6.21
C TRP A 192 -5.96 1.94 6.71
N VAL A 193 -5.90 0.62 6.60
CA VAL A 193 -6.84 -0.35 7.18
C VAL A 193 -6.29 -0.82 8.52
N GLU A 194 -7.05 -0.60 9.57
CA GLU A 194 -6.79 -1.11 10.93
C GLU A 194 -7.87 -2.15 11.30
N PRO A 195 -7.58 -3.46 11.15
CA PRO A 195 -8.44 -4.54 11.61
C PRO A 195 -8.87 -4.37 13.07
N GLN A 196 -10.14 -4.64 13.36
CA GLN A 196 -10.66 -4.71 14.73
C GLN A 196 -10.95 -6.17 15.07
N GLY A 197 -10.20 -6.72 16.04
CA GLY A 197 -10.27 -8.13 16.42
C GLY A 197 -9.31 -9.00 15.62
N GLU A 198 -9.51 -10.31 15.69
CA GLU A 198 -8.64 -11.31 15.08
C GLU A 198 -9.19 -11.77 13.72
N TRP A 199 -8.47 -11.49 12.64
CA TRP A 199 -8.86 -11.89 11.27
C TRP A 199 -8.39 -13.31 10.88
N GLY A 200 -7.68 -13.99 11.78
CA GLY A 200 -7.19 -15.35 11.59
C GLY A 200 -6.02 -15.42 10.60
N LYS A 201 -5.82 -16.61 10.05
CA LYS A 201 -4.77 -16.88 9.04
C LYS A 201 -5.22 -16.44 7.65
N GLY A 202 -4.28 -15.93 6.88
CA GLY A 202 -4.51 -15.48 5.52
C GLY A 202 -3.31 -14.75 4.96
N SER A 203 -3.56 -13.83 4.04
CA SER A 203 -2.52 -12.98 3.47
C SER A 203 -3.03 -11.61 3.10
N VAL A 204 -2.20 -10.59 3.25
CA VAL A 204 -2.38 -9.34 2.51
C VAL A 204 -1.90 -9.60 1.08
N GLN A 205 -2.78 -9.44 0.10
CA GLN A 205 -2.42 -9.57 -1.31
C GLN A 205 -2.30 -8.19 -1.95
N LEU A 206 -1.25 -8.02 -2.75
CA LEU A 206 -1.04 -6.87 -3.62
C LEU A 206 -1.13 -7.35 -5.08
N ILE A 207 -1.95 -6.70 -5.87
CA ILE A 207 -2.12 -6.94 -7.30
C ILE A 207 -1.64 -5.70 -8.03
N GLU A 208 -0.68 -5.88 -8.93
CA GLU A 208 -0.12 -4.84 -9.80
C GLU A 208 -0.41 -5.26 -11.25
N ILE A 209 -1.28 -4.49 -11.92
CA ILE A 209 -1.75 -4.73 -13.28
C ILE A 209 -0.92 -3.84 -14.23
N PRO A 210 -0.47 -4.33 -15.40
CA PRO A 210 0.16 -3.48 -16.40
C PRO A 210 -0.80 -2.40 -16.86
N SER A 211 -0.36 -1.15 -16.83
CA SER A 211 -1.13 -0.01 -17.32
C SER A 211 -0.33 0.85 -18.28
N ASP A 212 -1.00 1.33 -19.33
CA ASP A 212 -0.47 2.26 -20.32
C ASP A 212 -0.98 3.70 -20.12
N ALA A 213 -1.79 3.94 -19.09
CA ALA A 213 -2.34 5.25 -18.78
C ALA A 213 -2.73 5.42 -17.31
N GLU A 214 -2.56 6.64 -16.79
CA GLU A 214 -2.96 7.05 -15.43
C GLU A 214 -4.46 6.99 -15.15
N ARG A 215 -5.31 6.96 -16.19
CA ARG A 215 -6.77 6.91 -16.02
C ARG A 215 -7.28 5.55 -15.52
N TYR A 216 -6.43 4.52 -15.53
CA TYR A 216 -6.78 3.18 -15.12
C TYR A 216 -6.15 2.87 -13.76
N ASP A 217 -6.99 2.64 -12.76
CA ASP A 217 -6.54 2.05 -11.50
C ASP A 217 -5.94 0.67 -11.79
N ASN A 218 -4.67 0.50 -11.45
CA ASN A 218 -3.89 -0.69 -11.76
C ASN A 218 -3.31 -1.36 -10.51
N ILE A 219 -3.61 -0.83 -9.32
CA ILE A 219 -3.19 -1.37 -8.03
C ILE A 219 -4.42 -1.82 -7.23
N ALA A 220 -4.36 -3.04 -6.67
CA ALA A 220 -5.33 -3.47 -5.65
C ALA A 220 -4.63 -4.12 -4.46
N ALA A 221 -5.12 -3.84 -3.25
CA ALA A 221 -4.62 -4.46 -2.02
C ALA A 221 -5.76 -4.85 -1.08
N PHE A 222 -5.73 -6.06 -0.53
CA PHE A 222 -6.76 -6.55 0.39
C PHE A 222 -6.29 -7.75 1.21
N TRP A 223 -6.99 -8.04 2.30
CA TRP A 223 -6.81 -9.27 3.06
C TRP A 223 -7.57 -10.43 2.42
N VAL A 224 -6.93 -11.59 2.29
CA VAL A 224 -7.54 -12.85 1.84
C VAL A 224 -7.40 -13.89 2.94
N PRO A 225 -8.50 -14.32 3.58
CA PRO A 225 -8.47 -15.43 4.55
C PRO A 225 -7.94 -16.72 3.91
N GLU A 226 -7.17 -17.52 4.67
CA GLU A 226 -6.60 -18.79 4.19
C GLU A 226 -7.70 -19.82 3.89
N LYS A 227 -8.75 -19.84 4.74
CA LYS A 227 -9.86 -20.79 4.60
C LYS A 227 -10.84 -20.28 3.54
N PRO A 228 -11.13 -21.08 2.49
CA PRO A 228 -12.18 -20.77 1.54
C PRO A 228 -13.52 -20.58 2.23
N VAL A 229 -14.30 -19.62 1.75
CA VAL A 229 -15.66 -19.38 2.25
C VAL A 229 -16.64 -20.40 1.68
N GLN A 230 -17.69 -20.72 2.43
CA GLN A 230 -18.69 -21.73 2.05
C GLN A 230 -20.09 -21.13 1.87
N PRO A 231 -20.91 -21.62 0.94
CA PRO A 231 -22.33 -21.22 0.85
C PRO A 231 -23.06 -21.35 2.20
N GLY A 232 -23.86 -20.34 2.52
CA GLY A 232 -24.58 -20.23 3.81
C GLY A 232 -23.72 -19.73 4.97
N GLN A 233 -22.41 -19.56 4.79
CA GLN A 233 -21.53 -19.02 5.83
C GLN A 233 -21.82 -17.55 6.09
N GLN A 234 -21.79 -17.19 7.38
CA GLN A 234 -21.85 -15.81 7.86
C GLN A 234 -20.46 -15.40 8.35
N LEU A 235 -20.01 -14.23 7.92
CA LEU A 235 -18.72 -13.65 8.27
C LEU A 235 -18.92 -12.25 8.80
N GLU A 236 -18.18 -11.88 9.84
CA GLU A 236 -18.16 -10.51 10.35
C GLU A 236 -16.73 -9.98 10.29
N TYR A 237 -16.56 -8.82 9.64
CA TYR A 237 -15.29 -8.09 9.61
C TYR A 237 -15.52 -6.66 10.06
N ASN A 238 -14.78 -6.27 11.09
CA ASN A 238 -14.77 -4.92 11.62
C ASN A 238 -13.38 -4.32 11.38
N TYR A 239 -13.33 -3.08 10.91
CA TYR A 239 -12.08 -2.36 10.67
C TYR A 239 -12.28 -0.85 10.72
N ARG A 240 -11.17 -0.13 10.91
CA ARG A 240 -11.10 1.31 10.74
C ARG A 240 -10.31 1.65 9.48
N LEU A 241 -10.79 2.64 8.75
CA LEU A 241 -10.10 3.26 7.63
C LEU A 241 -9.65 4.65 8.06
N TYR A 242 -8.44 5.02 7.71
CA TYR A 242 -7.91 6.37 7.87
C TYR A 242 -7.51 6.91 6.50
N PHE A 243 -8.06 8.06 6.12
CA PHE A 243 -7.71 8.82 4.92
C PHE A 243 -6.89 10.04 5.35
N PHE A 244 -5.62 10.09 4.97
CA PHE A 244 -4.66 11.04 5.54
C PHE A 244 -3.56 11.43 4.57
N LEU A 245 -2.98 12.62 4.77
CA LEU A 245 -1.69 12.99 4.16
C LEU A 245 -0.53 12.49 5.01
N GLU A 246 -0.61 12.71 6.32
CA GLU A 246 0.39 12.23 7.27
C GLU A 246 -0.23 11.77 8.60
N ILE A 247 0.32 10.68 9.14
CA ILE A 247 0.12 10.22 10.51
C ILE A 247 1.52 10.05 11.10
N PRO A 248 2.04 11.03 11.87
CA PRO A 248 3.42 11.02 12.35
C PRO A 248 3.79 9.77 13.16
N SER A 249 2.84 9.20 13.89
CA SER A 249 3.04 8.05 14.77
C SER A 249 2.60 6.72 14.14
N LEU A 250 2.45 6.63 12.81
CA LEU A 250 1.96 5.40 12.18
C LEU A 250 2.93 4.24 12.44
N SER A 251 4.21 4.40 12.09
CA SER A 251 5.27 3.42 12.36
C SER A 251 6.19 3.93 13.49
N PRO A 252 6.55 3.09 14.49
CA PRO A 252 7.37 3.51 15.63
C PRO A 252 8.87 3.58 15.33
N GLY A 253 9.30 3.08 14.15
CA GLY A 253 10.70 3.05 13.73
C GLY A 253 10.99 4.01 12.58
N GLY A 254 12.22 3.96 12.08
CA GLY A 254 12.56 4.63 10.83
C GLY A 254 11.78 4.06 9.65
N ARG A 255 11.39 4.92 8.71
CA ARG A 255 10.67 4.57 7.50
C ARG A 255 11.54 4.79 6.28
N THR A 256 11.25 4.06 5.20
CA THR A 256 11.81 4.34 3.88
C THR A 256 11.32 5.71 3.42
N LEU A 257 12.24 6.63 3.17
CA LEU A 257 11.93 7.93 2.57
C LEU A 257 11.86 7.83 1.06
N ASP A 258 12.83 7.13 0.46
CA ASP A 258 12.95 7.05 -0.99
C ASP A 258 13.74 5.78 -1.39
N SER A 259 13.56 5.33 -2.61
CA SER A 259 14.22 4.17 -3.20
C SER A 259 14.55 4.43 -4.66
N ARG A 260 15.77 4.09 -5.06
CA ARG A 260 16.27 4.27 -6.43
C ARG A 260 16.96 3.02 -6.92
N VAL A 261 16.85 2.75 -8.22
CA VAL A 261 17.51 1.61 -8.86
C VAL A 261 18.22 2.04 -10.14
N GLY A 262 19.37 1.43 -10.42
CA GLY A 262 20.20 1.74 -11.60
C GLY A 262 21.13 0.59 -11.98
N ALA A 263 21.95 0.80 -13.00
CA ALA A 263 23.08 -0.08 -13.30
C ALA A 263 24.08 -0.05 -12.12
N GLY A 264 24.75 -1.17 -11.87
CA GLY A 264 25.80 -1.29 -10.86
C GLY A 264 27.15 -0.77 -11.35
N GLY A 265 28.20 -1.06 -10.59
CA GLY A 265 29.58 -0.71 -10.94
C GLY A 265 30.08 0.56 -10.23
N ALA A 266 31.40 0.67 -10.10
CA ALA A 266 32.07 1.84 -9.55
C ALA A 266 32.82 2.55 -10.68
N GLY A 267 32.41 3.78 -11.01
CA GLY A 267 32.96 4.54 -12.15
C GLY A 267 32.28 4.17 -13.46
N ASP A 268 32.47 2.94 -13.94
CA ASP A 268 31.86 2.44 -15.16
C ASP A 268 30.57 1.66 -14.87
N LEU A 269 29.47 2.06 -15.51
CA LEU A 269 28.17 1.43 -15.32
C LEU A 269 28.14 0.03 -15.94
N ASP A 270 27.81 -0.98 -15.13
CA ASP A 270 27.63 -2.37 -15.54
C ASP A 270 26.15 -2.75 -15.48
N SER A 271 25.54 -2.92 -16.65
CA SER A 271 24.11 -3.28 -16.77
C SER A 271 23.80 -4.72 -16.35
N SER A 272 24.81 -5.58 -16.21
CA SER A 272 24.63 -6.93 -15.67
C SER A 272 24.38 -6.93 -14.16
N ARG A 273 24.66 -5.82 -13.48
CA ARG A 273 24.46 -5.62 -12.05
C ARG A 273 23.39 -4.55 -11.84
N ARG A 274 22.59 -4.68 -10.78
CA ARG A 274 21.63 -3.65 -10.39
C ARG A 274 21.99 -3.07 -9.04
N ARG A 275 22.23 -1.77 -8.99
CA ARG A 275 22.41 -1.04 -7.74
C ARG A 275 21.08 -0.53 -7.23
N PHE A 276 20.83 -0.76 -5.95
CA PHE A 276 19.73 -0.17 -5.20
C PHE A 276 20.29 0.85 -4.22
N VAL A 277 19.58 1.96 -4.06
CA VAL A 277 19.87 3.00 -3.06
C VAL A 277 18.57 3.27 -2.32
N ILE A 278 18.58 3.09 -1.00
CA ILE A 278 17.40 3.24 -0.15
C ILE A 278 17.74 4.25 0.95
N ASP A 279 16.94 5.30 1.06
CA ASP A 279 17.05 6.27 2.13
C ASP A 279 16.04 5.92 3.23
N PHE A 280 16.51 5.77 4.46
CA PHE A 280 15.67 5.60 5.65
C PHE A 280 15.77 6.86 6.53
N GLY A 281 14.65 7.27 7.11
CA GLY A 281 14.59 8.44 7.99
C GLY A 281 13.59 8.26 9.13
N GLY A 282 13.58 9.22 10.04
CA GLY A 282 12.75 9.21 11.25
C GLY A 282 13.53 9.73 12.45
N GLU A 283 12.82 10.19 13.48
CA GLU A 283 13.43 10.91 14.62
C GLU A 283 14.56 10.11 15.30
N ARG A 284 14.35 8.80 15.51
CA ARG A 284 15.37 7.93 16.12
C ARG A 284 16.63 7.84 15.27
N LEU A 285 16.50 7.80 13.93
CA LEU A 285 17.64 7.75 13.01
C LEU A 285 18.38 9.09 12.94
N ALA A 286 17.66 10.20 13.03
CA ALA A 286 18.22 11.55 13.04
C ALA A 286 19.15 11.77 14.25
N GLN A 287 18.77 11.26 15.42
CA GLN A 287 19.51 11.40 16.67
C GLN A 287 20.78 10.52 16.77
N LEU A 288 20.98 9.55 15.87
CA LEU A 288 22.20 8.74 15.86
C LEU A 288 23.40 9.57 15.37
N ALA A 289 24.54 9.42 16.04
CA ALA A 289 25.81 10.00 15.63
C ALA A 289 26.21 9.54 14.21
N ASP A 290 26.96 10.38 13.51
CA ASP A 290 27.36 10.14 12.11
C ASP A 290 28.20 8.86 11.94
N ASP A 291 28.97 8.50 12.97
CA ASP A 291 29.82 7.31 13.03
C ASP A 291 29.18 6.14 13.78
N ALA A 292 27.89 6.22 14.12
CA ALA A 292 27.17 5.12 14.75
C ALA A 292 27.26 3.85 13.87
N PRO A 293 27.51 2.66 14.46
CA PRO A 293 27.70 1.42 13.69
C PRO A 293 26.37 0.84 13.24
N VAL A 294 25.63 1.59 12.42
CA VAL A 294 24.36 1.16 11.83
C VAL A 294 24.66 0.17 10.70
N GLU A 295 24.04 -1.01 10.79
CA GLU A 295 24.20 -2.08 9.82
C GLU A 295 22.91 -2.25 9.00
N ALA A 296 23.04 -2.40 7.68
CA ALA A 296 21.95 -2.85 6.83
C ALA A 296 21.94 -4.38 6.74
N VAL A 297 20.79 -4.99 6.99
CA VAL A 297 20.54 -6.40 6.71
C VAL A 297 19.83 -6.49 5.37
N VAL A 298 20.50 -7.07 4.37
CA VAL A 298 19.96 -7.22 3.01
C VAL A 298 19.88 -8.71 2.64
N THR A 299 18.72 -9.16 2.17
CA THR A 299 18.52 -10.53 1.69
C THR A 299 17.83 -10.54 0.33
N GLY A 300 18.09 -11.57 -0.49
CA GLY A 300 17.42 -11.79 -1.77
C GLY A 300 16.98 -13.25 -1.94
N SER A 301 15.82 -13.48 -2.55
CA SER A 301 15.33 -14.83 -2.87
C SER A 301 16.07 -15.50 -4.04
N SER A 302 16.66 -14.70 -4.93
CA SER A 302 17.51 -15.15 -6.03
C SER A 302 18.58 -14.10 -6.37
N GLY A 303 19.61 -14.51 -7.12
CA GLY A 303 20.79 -13.67 -7.38
C GLY A 303 21.73 -13.56 -6.18
N GLN A 304 22.78 -12.76 -6.33
CA GLN A 304 23.79 -12.54 -5.29
C GLN A 304 23.78 -11.09 -4.86
N ILE A 305 23.71 -10.86 -3.55
CA ILE A 305 23.82 -9.53 -2.94
C ILE A 305 25.29 -9.23 -2.67
N GLU A 306 25.76 -8.08 -3.14
CA GLU A 306 27.13 -7.61 -2.98
C GLU A 306 27.16 -6.14 -2.57
N ASN A 307 28.32 -5.68 -2.09
CA ASN A 307 28.60 -4.25 -1.87
C ASN A 307 27.57 -3.51 -1.00
N VAL A 308 27.10 -4.16 0.08
CA VAL A 308 26.21 -3.52 1.06
C VAL A 308 26.98 -2.46 1.84
N VAL A 309 26.59 -1.20 1.66
CA VAL A 309 27.18 -0.04 2.32
C VAL A 309 26.08 0.77 2.98
N THR A 310 26.32 1.19 4.21
CA THR A 310 25.41 2.03 5.00
C THR A 310 26.16 3.27 5.45
N HIS A 311 25.58 4.45 5.28
CA HIS A 311 26.16 5.72 5.74
C HIS A 311 25.07 6.71 6.14
N LYS A 312 25.40 7.62 7.06
CA LYS A 312 24.53 8.74 7.41
C LYS A 312 24.31 9.62 6.18
N ASN A 313 23.06 10.03 5.96
CA ASN A 313 22.69 10.97 4.91
C ASN A 313 22.31 12.31 5.57
N LEU A 314 23.23 13.27 5.55
CA LEU A 314 23.06 14.59 6.20
C LEU A 314 22.03 15.49 5.50
N HIS A 315 21.59 15.14 4.28
CA HIS A 315 20.56 15.91 3.58
C HIS A 315 19.14 15.53 3.98
N THR A 316 18.96 14.35 4.57
CA THR A 316 17.66 13.82 4.99
C THR A 316 17.57 13.56 6.50
N ASP A 317 18.62 13.91 7.24
CA ASP A 317 18.83 13.52 8.64
C ASP A 317 18.61 12.01 8.88
N GLY A 318 18.94 11.20 7.87
CA GLY A 318 18.64 9.78 7.80
C GLY A 318 19.87 8.92 7.58
N TRP A 319 19.64 7.70 7.12
CA TRP A 319 20.66 6.73 6.75
C TRP A 319 20.38 6.19 5.36
N ARG A 320 21.41 6.14 4.53
CA ARG A 320 21.35 5.58 3.18
C ARG A 320 21.99 4.21 3.16
N VAL A 321 21.28 3.25 2.60
CA VAL A 321 21.81 1.93 2.22
C VAL A 321 22.00 1.90 0.72
N SER A 322 23.15 1.42 0.27
CA SER A 322 23.35 1.00 -1.11
C SER A 322 23.83 -0.43 -1.17
N PHE A 323 23.33 -1.21 -2.12
CA PHE A 323 23.82 -2.57 -2.38
C PHE A 323 23.66 -2.89 -3.87
N GLU A 324 24.31 -3.96 -4.30
CA GLU A 324 24.20 -4.48 -5.66
C GLU A 324 23.58 -5.87 -5.67
N LEU A 325 22.69 -6.10 -6.63
CA LEU A 325 22.19 -7.41 -7.00
C LEU A 325 22.88 -7.83 -8.30
N LEU A 326 23.56 -8.96 -8.27
CA LEU A 326 23.93 -9.73 -9.45
C LEU A 326 22.78 -10.70 -9.78
N PRO A 327 21.97 -10.45 -10.81
CA PRO A 327 20.80 -11.27 -11.13
C PRO A 327 21.15 -12.69 -11.54
N GLN A 328 20.28 -13.65 -11.17
CA GLN A 328 20.38 -15.03 -11.66
C GLN A 328 19.52 -15.24 -12.91
N GLY A 329 20.03 -14.78 -14.06
CA GLY A 329 19.31 -14.85 -15.34
C GLY A 329 18.03 -14.02 -15.29
N GLU A 330 16.91 -14.61 -15.74
CA GLU A 330 15.59 -13.94 -15.79
C GLU A 330 14.72 -14.17 -14.54
N LYS A 331 15.25 -14.86 -13.51
CA LYS A 331 14.46 -15.14 -12.30
C LYS A 331 14.16 -13.83 -11.53
N PRO A 332 12.91 -13.60 -11.10
CA PRO A 332 12.60 -12.52 -10.16
C PRO A 332 13.42 -12.67 -8.87
N ALA A 333 13.78 -11.54 -8.26
CA ALA A 333 14.45 -11.48 -6.97
C ALA A 333 13.59 -10.67 -5.99
N ASP A 334 13.11 -11.32 -4.93
CA ASP A 334 12.45 -10.66 -3.81
C ASP A 334 13.54 -10.21 -2.83
N LEU A 335 13.72 -8.90 -2.76
CA LEU A 335 14.74 -8.23 -1.96
C LEU A 335 14.12 -7.70 -0.66
N ARG A 336 14.83 -7.83 0.44
CA ARG A 336 14.48 -7.22 1.73
C ARG A 336 15.65 -6.44 2.29
N CYS A 337 15.39 -5.28 2.87
CA CYS A 337 16.39 -4.43 3.52
C CYS A 337 15.82 -3.74 4.75
N PHE A 338 16.54 -3.78 5.87
CA PHE A 338 16.26 -2.95 7.06
C PHE A 338 17.56 -2.56 7.77
N LEU A 339 17.49 -1.52 8.59
CA LEU A 339 18.61 -1.06 9.41
C LEU A 339 18.50 -1.61 10.83
N LYS A 340 19.64 -1.93 11.43
CA LYS A 340 19.76 -2.29 12.85
C LYS A 340 20.98 -1.62 13.48
N LEU A 341 20.97 -1.53 14.81
CA LEU A 341 22.12 -1.16 15.64
C LEU A 341 22.28 -2.23 16.73
N GLY A 342 23.32 -3.06 16.60
CA GLY A 342 23.45 -4.26 17.43
C GLY A 342 22.28 -5.22 17.21
N ASN A 343 21.45 -5.40 18.25
CA ASN A 343 20.24 -6.24 18.20
C ASN A 343 18.95 -5.43 17.96
N ASP A 344 19.03 -4.10 17.97
CA ASP A 344 17.87 -3.23 17.82
C ASP A 344 17.56 -3.02 16.34
N VAL A 345 16.41 -3.50 15.89
CA VAL A 345 15.86 -3.13 14.57
C VAL A 345 15.44 -1.66 14.62
N LEU A 346 15.99 -0.86 13.70
CA LEU A 346 15.78 0.58 13.67
C LEU A 346 14.69 1.02 12.70
N THR A 347 14.42 0.24 11.66
CA THR A 347 13.49 0.61 10.59
C THR A 347 12.44 -0.46 10.33
N GLU A 348 11.40 -0.10 9.59
CA GLU A 348 10.63 -1.07 8.81
C GLU A 348 11.52 -1.87 7.83
N THR A 349 10.98 -2.99 7.34
CA THR A 349 11.59 -3.78 6.27
C THR A 349 11.12 -3.26 4.91
N TRP A 350 12.03 -2.65 4.16
CA TRP A 350 11.84 -2.42 2.73
C TRP A 350 11.81 -3.77 2.01
N SER A 351 10.77 -4.02 1.20
CA SER A 351 10.56 -5.28 0.49
C SER A 351 10.23 -5.00 -0.97
N TYR A 352 11.06 -5.44 -1.90
CA TYR A 352 10.92 -5.10 -3.32
C TYR A 352 11.12 -6.32 -4.20
N GLN A 353 10.22 -6.54 -5.15
CA GLN A 353 10.38 -7.58 -6.15
C GLN A 353 10.99 -7.00 -7.42
N TRP A 354 12.27 -7.30 -7.65
CA TRP A 354 12.96 -6.95 -8.87
C TRP A 354 12.76 -8.02 -9.94
N THR A 355 12.55 -7.58 -11.17
CA THR A 355 12.47 -8.44 -12.36
C THR A 355 13.32 -7.84 -13.46
N VAL A 356 13.88 -8.69 -14.32
CA VAL A 356 14.54 -8.22 -15.55
C VAL A 356 13.52 -7.44 -16.39
N ALA A 357 13.81 -6.18 -16.68
CA ALA A 357 13.08 -5.41 -17.67
C ALA A 357 13.36 -6.04 -19.05
N LYS A 358 12.31 -6.46 -19.76
CA LYS A 358 12.40 -7.02 -21.11
C LYS A 358 11.85 -6.02 -22.12
#